data_AF-A0A6S6M475-F1
#
_entry.id   AF-A0A6S6M475-F1
#
_cell.length_a   1.000
_cell.length_b   1.000
_cell.length_c   1.000
_cell.angle_alpha   90.00
_cell.angle_beta   90.00
_cell.angle_gamma   90.00
#
_symmetry.space_group_name_H-M   'P 1'
#
loop_
_entity.id
_entity.type
_entity.pdbx_description
1 polymer ?
#
loop_
_entity_poly.entity_id
_entity_poly.type
_entity_poly.pdbx_seq_one_letter_code
_entity_poly.pdbx_strand_id
1 'polypeptide(L)'
;MSQGILRNYRNVPPTKFHSFNQKVATALADKTRIPDSTWAANPSLLQSYLAVSAKHDAVYHESMLGSKLVIAEREVLQSQLVIYLDEIALILEMAAVHTPDILIASGFESVKDRRLHNRGRAVPATPEAPNATPAEHGEGGDGTAT
;
A
#
# COMPACT_ATOMS: atom_id res chain seq x y z
N MET A 1 -2.70 16.45 14.20
CA MET A 1 -1.99 15.29 13.61
C MET A 1 -2.81 14.83 12.41
N SER A 2 -2.31 14.90 11.18
CA SER A 2 -3.09 14.47 10.01
C SER A 2 -3.16 12.94 9.96
N GLN A 3 -4.32 12.40 10.32
CA GLN A 3 -4.72 11.01 10.08
C GLN A 3 -5.27 10.93 8.64
N GLY A 4 -4.40 11.15 7.66
CA GLY A 4 -4.79 11.23 6.25
C GLY A 4 -4.50 9.93 5.50
N ILE A 5 -5.31 9.68 4.47
CA ILE A 5 -5.06 8.63 3.48
C ILE A 5 -3.96 9.10 2.53
N LEU A 6 -2.95 8.25 2.29
CA LEU A 6 -1.96 8.53 1.25
C LEU A 6 -2.55 8.24 -0.12
N ARG A 7 -2.51 9.27 -0.98
CA ARG A 7 -2.95 9.21 -2.37
C ARG A 7 -1.87 8.64 -3.31
N ASN A 8 -1.06 7.69 -2.81
CA ASN A 8 0.08 7.11 -3.53
C ASN A 8 -0.37 6.32 -4.77
N TYR A 9 -1.59 5.77 -4.75
CA TYR A 9 -2.18 4.99 -5.83
C TYR A 9 -2.36 5.77 -7.14
N ARG A 10 -2.23 7.10 -7.13
CA ARG A 10 -2.31 7.93 -8.36
C ARG A 10 -1.15 7.67 -9.33
N ASN A 11 0.02 7.27 -8.82
CA ASN A 11 1.26 7.18 -9.60
C ASN A 11 1.97 5.83 -9.45
N VAL A 12 1.21 4.73 -9.35
CA VAL A 12 1.79 3.38 -9.21
C VAL A 12 1.69 2.58 -10.52
N PRO A 13 2.63 1.66 -10.78
CA PRO A 13 2.55 0.74 -11.91
C PRO A 13 1.28 -0.14 -11.87
N PRO A 14 0.77 -0.61 -13.03
CA PRO A 14 -0.49 -1.35 -13.13
C PRO A 14 -0.61 -2.53 -12.17
N THR A 15 0.44 -3.34 -12.02
CA THR A 15 0.44 -4.48 -11.08
C THR A 15 0.25 -4.04 -9.63
N LYS A 16 0.94 -2.97 -9.20
CA LYS A 16 0.78 -2.43 -7.85
C LYS A 16 -0.58 -1.80 -7.66
N PHE A 17 -1.08 -1.10 -8.68
CA PHE A 17 -2.42 -0.52 -8.68
C PHE A 17 -3.48 -1.60 -8.49
N HIS A 18 -3.41 -2.67 -9.28
CA HIS A 18 -4.37 -3.78 -9.22
C HIS A 18 -4.42 -4.40 -7.82
N SER A 19 -3.27 -4.77 -7.24
CA SER A 19 -3.22 -5.34 -5.89
C SER A 19 -3.75 -4.38 -4.82
N PHE A 20 -3.42 -3.09 -4.93
CA PHE A 20 -3.95 -2.05 -4.04
C PHE A 20 -5.48 -1.94 -4.17
N ASN A 21 -5.99 -1.89 -5.39
CA ASN A 21 -7.41 -1.76 -5.68
C ASN A 21 -8.20 -2.96 -5.15
N GLN A 22 -7.71 -4.19 -5.34
CA GLN A 22 -8.37 -5.39 -4.80
C GLN A 22 -8.44 -5.39 -3.27
N LYS A 23 -7.35 -4.95 -2.62
CA LYS A 23 -7.32 -4.79 -1.16
C LYS A 23 -8.38 -3.79 -0.69
N VAL A 24 -8.47 -2.61 -1.33
CA VAL A 24 -9.47 -1.58 -0.99
C VAL A 24 -10.88 -2.08 -1.28
N ALA A 25 -11.15 -2.66 -2.45
CA ALA A 25 -12.46 -3.17 -2.81
C ALA A 25 -12.97 -4.24 -1.82
N THR A 26 -12.10 -5.17 -1.44
CA THR A 26 -12.43 -6.20 -0.43
C THR A 26 -12.77 -5.57 0.92
N ALA A 27 -11.96 -4.61 1.36
CA ALA A 27 -12.14 -3.90 2.62
C ALA A 27 -13.43 -3.08 2.65
N LEU A 28 -13.76 -2.35 1.58
CA LEU A 28 -14.97 -1.53 1.49
C LEU A 28 -16.25 -2.34 1.33
N ALA A 29 -16.16 -3.57 0.81
CA ALA A 29 -17.29 -4.50 0.74
C ALA A 29 -17.67 -5.07 2.12
N ASP A 30 -16.78 -5.03 3.11
CA ASP A 30 -17.05 -5.48 4.48
C ASP A 30 -17.88 -4.44 5.26
N LYS A 31 -19.19 -4.62 5.19
CA LYS A 31 -20.18 -3.80 5.89
C LYS A 31 -20.08 -3.83 7.41
N THR A 32 -19.37 -4.80 7.99
CA THR A 32 -19.21 -4.87 9.45
C THR A 32 -18.27 -3.80 9.99
N ARG A 33 -17.36 -3.31 9.14
CA ARG A 33 -16.36 -2.31 9.51
C ARG A 33 -16.66 -0.91 8.97
N ILE A 34 -17.39 -0.84 7.86
CA ILE A 34 -17.77 0.42 7.21
C ILE A 34 -19.29 0.41 7.00
N PRO A 35 -20.05 1.06 7.89
CA PRO A 35 -21.51 1.03 7.83
C PRO A 35 -22.03 1.78 6.61
N ASP A 36 -23.21 1.38 6.10
CA ASP A 36 -23.84 2.01 4.94
C ASP A 36 -24.09 3.53 5.15
N SER A 37 -24.23 3.97 6.40
CA SER A 37 -24.37 5.40 6.76
C SER A 37 -23.16 6.26 6.39
N THR A 38 -21.96 5.68 6.27
CA THR A 38 -20.76 6.39 5.79
C THR A 38 -20.97 6.96 4.38
N TRP A 39 -21.80 6.32 3.56
CA TRP A 39 -22.02 6.68 2.17
C TRP A 39 -23.25 7.57 1.95
N ALA A 40 -23.89 8.07 3.01
CA ALA A 40 -25.17 8.79 2.91
C ALA A 40 -25.13 10.01 1.97
N ALA A 41 -23.99 10.69 1.85
CA ALA A 41 -23.81 11.84 0.95
C ALA A 41 -23.75 11.44 -0.54
N ASN A 42 -23.33 10.22 -0.85
CA ASN A 42 -23.33 9.66 -2.19
C ASN A 42 -23.57 8.14 -2.14
N PRO A 43 -24.85 7.70 -2.05
CA PRO A 43 -25.20 6.29 -1.84
C PRO A 43 -24.75 5.36 -2.97
N SER A 44 -24.59 5.90 -4.19
CA SER A 44 -24.15 5.14 -5.35
C SER A 44 -22.64 4.97 -5.45
N LEU A 45 -21.83 5.77 -4.75
CA LEU A 45 -20.38 5.81 -4.94
C LEU A 45 -19.73 4.45 -4.75
N LEU A 46 -20.03 3.78 -3.64
CA LEU A 46 -19.46 2.47 -3.33
C LEU A 46 -19.82 1.44 -4.40
N GLN A 47 -21.08 1.39 -4.83
CA GLN A 47 -21.53 0.43 -5.84
C GLN A 47 -20.89 0.70 -7.20
N SER A 48 -20.80 1.96 -7.62
CA SER A 48 -20.12 2.36 -8.85
C SER A 48 -18.63 1.99 -8.82
N TYR A 49 -17.96 2.25 -7.70
CA TYR A 49 -16.56 1.86 -7.50
C TYR A 49 -16.37 0.35 -7.58
N LEU A 50 -17.19 -0.44 -6.86
CA LEU A 50 -17.08 -1.90 -6.86
C LEU A 50 -17.34 -2.50 -8.24
N ALA A 51 -18.32 -1.97 -8.99
CA ALA A 51 -18.61 -2.42 -10.35
C ALA A 51 -17.42 -2.17 -11.29
N VAL A 52 -16.82 -0.97 -11.25
CA VAL A 52 -15.65 -0.65 -12.07
C VAL A 52 -14.42 -1.43 -11.61
N SER A 53 -14.28 -1.67 -10.30
CA SER A 53 -13.20 -2.47 -9.72
C SER A 53 -13.24 -3.92 -10.24
N ALA A 54 -14.42 -4.55 -10.25
CA ALA A 54 -14.61 -5.88 -10.81
C ALA A 54 -14.33 -5.93 -12.32
N LYS A 55 -14.73 -4.89 -13.07
CA LYS A 55 -14.41 -4.81 -14.50
C LYS A 55 -12.89 -4.68 -14.73
N HIS A 56 -12.22 -3.83 -13.96
CA HIS A 56 -10.77 -3.68 -14.02
C HIS A 56 -10.03 -4.99 -13.67
N ASP A 57 -10.55 -5.79 -12.74
CA ASP A 57 -10.01 -7.11 -12.39
C ASP A 57 -9.96 -8.05 -13.60
N ALA A 58 -11.09 -8.21 -14.28
CA ALA A 58 -11.20 -9.05 -15.48
C ALA A 58 -10.24 -8.57 -16.59
N VAL A 59 -10.26 -7.26 -16.89
CA VAL A 59 -9.43 -6.65 -17.95
C VAL A 59 -7.94 -6.71 -17.60
N TYR A 60 -7.56 -6.61 -16.32
CA TYR A 60 -6.17 -6.67 -15.90
C TYR A 60 -5.50 -7.98 -16.33
N HIS A 61 -6.14 -9.12 -16.06
CA HIS A 61 -5.59 -10.43 -16.43
C HIS A 61 -5.50 -10.63 -17.94
N GLU A 62 -6.52 -10.21 -18.69
CA GLU A 62 -6.50 -10.28 -20.15
C GLU A 62 -5.43 -9.38 -20.77
N SER A 63 -5.19 -8.20 -20.18
CA SER A 63 -4.20 -7.23 -20.66
C SER A 63 -2.76 -7.73 -20.59
N MET A 64 -2.48 -8.71 -19.70
CA MET A 64 -1.16 -9.32 -19.56
C MET A 64 -0.76 -10.14 -20.79
N LEU A 65 -1.73 -10.52 -21.63
CA LEU A 65 -1.50 -11.23 -22.89
C LEU A 65 -1.10 -10.28 -24.05
N GLY A 66 -1.04 -8.96 -23.81
CA GLY A 66 -0.43 -8.01 -24.74
C GLY A 66 -1.34 -7.39 -25.80
N SER A 67 -2.67 -7.56 -25.72
CA SER A 67 -3.59 -6.86 -26.62
C SER A 67 -3.61 -5.36 -26.36
N LYS A 68 -3.24 -4.55 -27.36
CA LYS A 68 -3.22 -3.08 -27.25
C LYS A 68 -4.57 -2.48 -26.85
N LEU A 69 -5.67 -3.06 -27.34
CA LEU A 69 -7.02 -2.58 -27.03
C LEU A 69 -7.37 -2.83 -25.56
N VAL A 70 -7.06 -4.03 -25.05
CA VAL A 70 -7.31 -4.41 -23.64
C VAL A 70 -6.41 -3.63 -22.68
N ILE A 71 -5.17 -3.34 -23.09
CA ILE A 71 -4.25 -2.46 -22.35
C ILE A 71 -4.83 -1.05 -22.22
N ALA A 72 -5.33 -0.48 -23.32
CA ALA A 72 -5.94 0.85 -23.30
C ALA A 72 -7.22 0.87 -22.44
N GLU A 73 -8.05 -0.17 -22.51
CA GLU A 73 -9.23 -0.28 -21.64
C GLU A 73 -8.84 -0.34 -20.16
N ARG A 74 -7.82 -1.12 -19.81
CA ARG A 74 -7.30 -1.17 -18.43
C ARG A 74 -6.88 0.21 -17.94
N GLU A 75 -6.17 0.98 -18.77
CA GLU A 75 -5.68 2.32 -18.43
C GLU A 75 -6.84 3.29 -18.19
N VAL A 76 -7.89 3.25 -19.03
CA VAL A 76 -9.12 4.05 -18.83
C VAL A 76 -9.81 3.67 -17.52
N LEU A 77 -9.95 2.37 -17.24
CA LEU A 77 -10.57 1.90 -15.99
C LEU A 77 -9.74 2.29 -14.77
N GLN A 78 -8.41 2.22 -14.85
CA GLN A 78 -7.52 2.66 -13.78
C GLN A 78 -7.69 4.16 -13.51
N SER A 79 -7.75 5.00 -14.54
CA SER A 79 -8.02 6.44 -14.39
C SER A 79 -9.38 6.70 -13.73
N GLN A 80 -10.42 5.96 -14.11
CA GLN A 80 -11.74 6.08 -13.49
C GLN A 80 -11.72 5.64 -12.02
N LEU A 81 -11.03 4.55 -11.69
CA LEU A 81 -10.88 4.08 -10.32
C LEU A 81 -10.13 5.09 -9.46
N VAL A 82 -9.11 5.77 -9.98
CA VAL A 82 -8.41 6.83 -9.24
C VAL A 82 -9.37 7.95 -8.81
N ILE A 83 -10.31 8.34 -9.66
CA ILE A 83 -11.32 9.36 -9.32
C ILE A 83 -12.20 8.87 -8.17
N TYR A 84 -12.72 7.64 -8.26
CA TYR A 84 -13.53 7.08 -7.16
C TYR A 84 -12.74 6.92 -5.87
N LEU A 85 -11.49 6.45 -5.94
CA LEU A 85 -10.63 6.30 -4.78
C LEU A 85 -10.37 7.64 -4.08
N ASP A 86 -10.23 8.73 -4.83
CA ASP A 86 -10.07 10.06 -4.28
C ASP A 86 -11.34 10.55 -3.57
N GLU A 87 -12.52 10.34 -4.14
CA GLU A 87 -13.80 10.67 -3.50
C GLU A 87 -14.04 9.83 -2.24
N ILE A 88 -13.80 8.52 -2.33
CA ILE A 88 -13.89 7.60 -1.20
C ILE A 88 -12.93 8.04 -0.09
N ALA A 89 -11.68 8.36 -0.43
CA ALA A 89 -10.70 8.80 0.56
C ALA A 89 -11.18 10.05 1.30
N LEU A 90 -11.78 11.02 0.61
CA LEU A 90 -12.34 12.22 1.24
C LEU A 90 -13.49 11.88 2.19
N ILE A 91 -14.42 11.02 1.79
CA ILE A 91 -15.54 10.58 2.66
C ILE A 91 -15.03 9.88 3.91
N LEU A 92 -14.06 8.98 3.75
CA LEU A 92 -13.47 8.25 4.87
C LEU A 92 -12.67 9.16 5.80
N GLU A 93 -11.91 10.12 5.25
CA GLU A 93 -11.19 11.13 6.04
C GLU A 93 -12.17 12.00 6.87
N MET A 94 -13.35 12.33 6.33
CA MET A 94 -14.40 13.03 7.10
C MET A 94 -15.03 12.13 8.16
N ALA A 95 -15.38 10.88 7.82
CA ALA A 95 -15.96 9.93 8.76
C ALA A 95 -15.00 9.59 9.92
N ALA A 96 -13.70 9.60 9.66
CA ALA A 96 -12.64 9.35 10.63
C ALA A 96 -12.56 10.38 11.76
N VAL A 97 -13.19 11.56 11.61
CA VAL A 97 -13.33 12.54 12.70
C VAL A 97 -14.10 11.94 13.88
N HIS A 98 -15.10 11.12 13.60
CA HIS A 98 -15.93 10.47 14.62
C HIS A 98 -15.53 9.01 14.84
N THR A 99 -15.08 8.32 13.79
CA THR A 99 -14.73 6.89 13.83
C THR A 99 -13.35 6.65 13.20
N PRO A 100 -12.24 6.94 13.90
CA PRO A 100 -10.89 6.86 13.33
C PRO A 100 -10.51 5.48 12.76
N ASP A 101 -11.05 4.41 13.35
CA ASP A 101 -10.78 3.02 12.95
C ASP A 101 -11.25 2.71 11.51
N ILE A 102 -12.13 3.53 10.95
CA ILE A 102 -12.60 3.41 9.57
C ILE A 102 -11.44 3.50 8.57
N LEU A 103 -10.40 4.28 8.87
CA LEU A 103 -9.22 4.40 8.00
C LEU A 103 -8.41 3.10 7.99
N ILE A 104 -8.27 2.44 9.15
CA ILE A 104 -7.56 1.17 9.28
C ILE A 104 -8.35 0.07 8.56
N ALA A 105 -9.68 0.09 8.71
CA ALA A 105 -10.57 -0.87 8.06
C ALA A 105 -10.63 -0.72 6.54
N SER A 106 -10.38 0.47 5.99
CA SER A 106 -10.60 0.80 4.57
C SER A 106 -9.62 0.17 3.58
N GLY A 107 -8.53 -0.42 4.05
CA GLY A 107 -7.48 -0.97 3.19
C GLY A 107 -6.56 0.09 2.55
N PHE A 108 -6.86 1.39 2.68
CA PHE A 108 -5.96 2.46 2.27
C PHE A 108 -4.70 2.50 3.13
N GLU A 109 -3.61 3.03 2.56
CA GLU A 109 -2.43 3.36 3.36
C GLU A 109 -2.66 4.66 4.13
N SER A 110 -2.44 4.65 5.44
CA SER A 110 -2.50 5.85 6.28
C SER A 110 -1.11 6.42 6.58
N VAL A 111 -1.04 7.73 6.84
CA VAL A 111 0.22 8.42 7.22
C VAL A 111 0.84 7.81 8.48
N LYS A 112 0.01 7.20 9.35
CA LYS A 112 0.45 6.55 10.58
C LYS A 112 1.11 5.19 10.29
N ASP A 113 0.56 4.40 9.36
CA ASP A 113 1.10 3.08 9.00
C ASP A 113 2.50 3.15 8.38
N ARG A 114 2.76 4.19 7.58
CA ARG A 114 4.08 4.43 6.99
C ARG A 114 5.15 4.68 8.05
N ARG A 115 4.80 5.35 9.17
CA ARG A 115 5.74 5.59 10.28
C ARG A 115 6.06 4.32 11.07
N LEU A 116 5.10 3.40 11.17
CA LEU A 116 5.28 2.10 11.82
C LEU A 116 6.18 1.18 10.97
N HIS A 117 5.95 1.11 9.66
CA HIS A 117 6.79 0.32 8.75
C HIS A 117 8.24 0.83 8.69
N ASN A 118 8.47 2.15 8.76
CA ASN A 118 9.84 2.70 8.79
C ASN A 118 10.60 2.42 10.10
N ARG A 119 9.92 2.01 11.18
CA ARG A 119 10.59 1.62 12.44
C ARG A 119 11.02 0.16 12.48
N GLY A 120 10.66 -0.64 11.47
CA GLY A 120 10.85 -2.09 11.45
C GLY A 120 12.21 -2.62 11.01
N ARG A 121 13.19 -1.76 10.68
CA ARG A 121 14.57 -2.21 10.39
C ARG A 121 15.55 -1.75 11.46
N ALA A 122 15.25 -2.09 12.71
CA ALA A 122 16.29 -2.19 13.73
C ALA A 122 17.06 -3.49 13.44
N VAL A 123 18.24 -3.36 12.82
CA VAL A 123 19.22 -4.45 12.79
C VAL A 123 19.53 -4.77 14.26
N PRO A 124 19.39 -6.02 14.73
CA PRO A 124 19.81 -6.37 16.07
C PRO A 124 21.31 -6.09 16.15
N ALA A 125 21.72 -5.19 17.06
CA ALA A 125 23.12 -5.07 17.42
C ALA A 125 23.53 -6.40 18.06
N THR A 126 24.33 -7.18 17.34
CA THR A 126 24.94 -8.41 17.84
C THR A 126 25.72 -8.07 19.12
N PRO A 127 25.49 -8.73 20.26
CA PRO A 127 26.35 -8.56 21.42
C PRO A 127 27.69 -9.24 21.10
N GLU A 128 28.79 -8.47 21.13
CA GLU A 128 30.14 -9.03 21.09
C GLU A 128 30.33 -9.94 22.30
N ALA A 129 30.63 -11.22 22.04
CA ALA A 129 31.03 -12.17 23.07
C ALA A 129 32.49 -11.88 23.48
N PRO A 130 32.83 -11.96 24.78
CA PRO A 130 34.18 -11.73 25.26
C PRO A 130 35.00 -13.01 25.06
N ASN A 131 36.08 -12.94 24.29
CA ASN A 131 37.08 -14.02 24.30
C ASN A 131 38.51 -13.46 24.43
N ALA A 132 38.97 -13.53 25.67
CA ALA A 132 40.27 -13.99 26.15
C ALA A 132 41.55 -13.80 25.31
N THR A 133 42.52 -13.21 26.02
CA THR A 133 43.98 -13.44 26.05
C THR A 133 44.87 -12.88 24.93
N PRO A 134 45.86 -12.03 25.27
CA PRO A 134 47.03 -11.77 24.42
C PRO A 134 48.07 -12.87 24.64
N ALA A 135 48.52 -13.50 23.55
CA ALA A 135 49.71 -14.36 23.54
C ALA A 135 50.68 -13.82 22.48
N GLU A 136 51.87 -13.41 22.94
CA GLU A 136 53.05 -13.09 22.15
C GLU A 136 53.67 -14.34 21.52
N HIS A 137 53.93 -14.28 20.21
CA HIS A 137 55.02 -14.90 19.41
C HIS A 137 54.50 -14.86 17.96
N GLY A 138 55.18 -14.32 16.96
CA GLY A 138 56.58 -14.42 16.61
C GLY A 138 56.63 -14.63 15.09
N GLU A 139 57.59 -13.96 14.45
CA GLU A 139 58.12 -14.24 13.10
C GLU A 139 57.30 -13.89 11.84
N GLY A 140 57.91 -13.06 10.99
CA GLY A 140 58.10 -13.49 9.59
C GLY A 140 57.85 -12.44 8.49
N GLY A 141 58.84 -11.57 8.25
CA GLY A 141 59.27 -11.20 6.89
C GLY A 141 58.36 -10.32 6.03
N ASP A 142 58.48 -9.00 6.20
CA ASP A 142 58.26 -8.03 5.13
C ASP A 142 59.51 -7.94 4.25
N GLY A 143 59.34 -7.73 2.94
CA GLY A 143 60.47 -7.63 2.03
C GLY A 143 60.14 -7.67 0.55
N THR A 144 59.24 -6.83 0.08
CA THR A 144 59.27 -6.34 -1.30
C THR A 144 60.53 -5.48 -1.51
N ALA A 145 61.37 -5.85 -2.47
CA ALA A 145 62.32 -4.95 -3.11
C ALA A 145 62.44 -5.31 -4.60
N THR A 146 62.02 -4.35 -5.43
CA THR A 146 62.48 -4.00 -6.80
C THR A 146 62.83 -5.11 -7.79
#